data_AF-D4CSE3-F1
#
_entry.id   AF-D4CSE3-F1
#
_cell.length_a   1.000
_cell.length_b   1.000
_cell.length_c   1.000
_cell.angle_alpha   90.00
_cell.angle_beta   90.00
_cell.angle_gamma   90.00
#
_symmetry.space_group_name_H-M   'P 1'
#
loop_
_entity.id
_entity.type
_entity.pdbx_description
1 polymer ?
#
loop_
_entity_poly.entity_id
_entity_poly.type
_entity_poly.pdbx_seq_one_letter_code
_entity_poly.pdbx_strand_id
1 'polypeptide(L)'
;MNKNKIFLFLFSLMTLTACSSIESYIPSFITDASTPAAIQEAVASRVNPDKELYSVASSQLSKSGSTLGQSRANKSASESLRRKVKSEVEAQLRGYLEDMDPFSKSVVNPAFSDLANYSTDLSMKKSVQKGAWEDGEKVYSLLTVDRSEILKITDTVFKDFIKTASKNLGNVK
;
A
#
# COMPACT_ATOMS: atom_id res chain seq x y z
N MET A 1 28.07 68.49 20.02
CA MET A 1 29.05 67.40 20.10
C MET A 1 28.39 66.13 19.59
N ASN A 2 29.02 65.52 18.58
CA ASN A 2 28.53 64.44 17.71
C ASN A 2 27.88 63.24 18.41
N LYS A 3 26.87 62.64 17.76
CA LYS A 3 26.99 61.30 17.13
C LYS A 3 25.72 60.91 16.37
N ASN A 4 25.79 60.95 15.04
CA ASN A 4 24.97 60.15 14.13
C ASN A 4 25.07 58.66 14.49
N LYS A 5 23.95 57.92 14.48
CA LYS A 5 23.86 56.59 13.88
C LYS A 5 22.44 56.35 13.33
N ILE A 6 22.36 56.38 12.01
CA ILE A 6 21.32 55.74 11.19
C ILE A 6 21.29 54.25 11.54
N PHE A 7 20.08 53.69 11.73
CA PHE A 7 19.85 52.29 11.44
C PHE A 7 18.49 52.13 10.74
N LEU A 8 18.59 51.92 9.44
CA LEU A 8 17.60 51.30 8.56
C LEU A 8 16.99 50.07 9.22
N PHE A 9 15.66 50.02 9.34
CA PHE A 9 14.89 48.78 9.21
C PHE A 9 13.40 49.11 8.93
N LEU A 10 13.16 49.86 7.86
CA LEU A 10 11.89 49.75 7.13
C LEU A 10 12.02 48.58 6.15
N PHE A 11 10.91 47.86 5.97
CA PHE A 11 10.71 46.79 4.97
C PHE A 11 11.13 45.37 5.36
N SER A 12 10.43 44.78 6.34
CA SER A 12 10.14 43.33 6.33
C SER A 12 8.95 43.02 7.23
N LEU A 13 7.74 43.37 6.75
CA LEU A 13 6.48 42.98 7.38
C LEU A 13 5.41 42.84 6.30
N MET A 14 5.69 42.02 5.28
CA MET A 14 4.73 41.62 4.25
C MET A 14 5.15 40.27 3.63
N THR A 15 5.24 39.19 4.41
CA THR A 15 5.21 37.81 3.87
C THR A 15 4.80 36.78 4.93
N LEU A 16 3.57 36.84 5.47
CA LEU A 16 2.94 35.65 6.10
C LEU A 16 1.42 35.73 5.95
N THR A 17 0.95 35.76 4.70
CA THR A 17 -0.41 35.32 4.36
C THR A 17 -0.29 34.29 3.24
N ALA A 18 -0.96 33.15 3.47
CA ALA A 18 -1.23 32.06 2.54
C ALA A 18 -0.08 31.07 2.23
N CYS A 19 0.11 30.09 3.12
CA CYS A 19 0.34 28.70 2.71
C CYS A 19 -0.85 27.83 3.19
N SER A 20 -2.07 28.28 2.92
CA SER A 20 -3.28 27.46 3.05
C SER A 20 -3.60 26.85 1.69
N SER A 21 -2.80 25.88 1.21
CA SER A 21 -3.13 25.01 0.07
C SER A 21 -2.06 23.94 -0.24
N ILE A 22 -1.53 23.21 0.75
CA ILE A 22 -0.75 21.97 0.50
C ILE A 22 -1.49 20.73 1.03
N GLU A 23 -2.68 20.88 1.61
CA GLU A 23 -3.47 19.76 2.15
C GLU A 23 -3.98 18.77 1.07
N SER A 24 -3.99 19.15 -0.21
CA SER A 24 -4.62 18.34 -1.26
C SER A 24 -3.69 17.38 -2.01
N TYR A 25 -2.39 17.30 -1.66
CA TYR A 25 -1.44 16.39 -2.31
C TYR A 25 -0.42 15.79 -1.34
N ILE A 26 -0.78 15.66 -0.08
CA ILE A 26 -0.08 14.78 0.85
C ILE A 26 -0.74 13.40 0.69
N PRO A 27 -0.12 12.43 -0.02
CA PRO A 27 -0.62 11.07 -0.01
C PRO A 27 -0.82 10.61 1.43
N SER A 28 -1.70 9.63 1.64
CA SER A 28 -2.09 9.08 2.94
C SER A 28 -0.94 8.45 3.78
N PHE A 29 0.31 8.73 3.43
CA PHE A 29 1.53 8.29 4.11
C PHE A 29 1.83 9.05 5.43
N ILE A 30 1.32 10.28 5.63
CA ILE A 30 1.66 11.12 6.80
C ILE A 30 0.77 10.85 8.03
N THR A 31 -0.35 10.14 7.90
CA THR A 31 -1.38 10.13 8.96
C THR A 31 -1.20 9.08 10.06
N ASP A 32 -0.19 8.21 10.02
CA ASP A 32 0.15 7.40 11.19
C ASP A 32 1.13 8.18 12.08
N ALA A 33 0.58 9.02 12.98
CA ALA A 33 1.32 9.78 14.00
C ALA A 33 2.22 8.92 14.93
N SER A 34 2.19 7.59 14.76
CA SER A 34 2.96 6.60 15.52
C SER A 34 4.30 6.21 14.88
N THR A 35 4.55 6.59 13.62
CA THR A 35 5.78 6.22 12.89
C THR A 35 6.78 7.39 12.88
N PRO A 36 7.99 7.23 13.44
CA PRO A 36 9.01 8.28 13.50
C PRO A 36 9.40 8.82 12.12
N ALA A 37 9.77 10.11 12.05
CA ALA A 37 10.14 10.78 10.80
C ALA A 37 11.28 10.07 10.04
N ALA A 38 12.28 9.58 10.77
CA ALA A 38 13.39 8.81 10.18
C ALA A 38 12.91 7.54 9.46
N ILE A 39 11.88 6.87 9.99
CA ILE A 39 11.27 5.69 9.37
C ILE A 39 10.45 6.09 8.14
N GLN A 40 9.72 7.21 8.21
CA GLN A 40 8.95 7.71 7.06
C GLN A 40 9.86 8.04 5.87
N GLU A 41 10.98 8.73 6.13
CA GLU A 41 12.00 9.04 5.12
C GLU A 41 12.67 7.77 4.55
N ALA A 42 12.97 6.81 5.43
CA ALA A 42 13.50 5.50 5.04
C ALA A 42 12.53 4.70 4.16
N VAL A 43 11.22 4.83 4.36
CA VAL A 43 10.18 4.22 3.50
C VAL A 43 10.10 4.96 2.16
N ALA A 44 10.02 6.29 2.19
CA ALA A 44 9.89 7.11 0.97
C ALA A 44 11.06 6.93 0.00
N SER A 45 12.28 6.69 0.51
CA SER A 45 13.47 6.42 -0.32
C SER A 45 13.50 5.03 -0.95
N ARG A 46 12.63 4.09 -0.53
CA ARG A 46 12.68 2.67 -0.96
C ARG A 46 11.45 2.20 -1.72
N VAL A 47 10.37 2.97 -1.70
CA VAL A 47 9.07 2.59 -2.28
C VAL A 47 8.69 3.56 -3.38
N ASN A 48 8.25 3.03 -4.51
CA ASN A 48 7.52 3.82 -5.49
C ASN A 48 6.01 3.57 -5.35
N PRO A 49 5.22 4.47 -4.75
CA PRO A 49 3.80 4.22 -4.46
C PRO A 49 2.93 4.07 -5.71
N ASP A 50 3.37 4.62 -6.85
CA ASP A 50 2.68 4.48 -8.13
C ASP A 50 2.84 3.08 -8.74
N LYS A 51 3.93 2.40 -8.39
CA LYS A 51 4.26 1.06 -8.91
C LYS A 51 4.04 -0.05 -7.89
N GLU A 52 4.02 0.28 -6.60
CA GLU A 52 4.02 -0.69 -5.52
C GLU A 52 2.90 -0.40 -4.51
N LEU A 53 2.27 -1.47 -4.05
CA LEU A 53 1.58 -1.46 -2.78
C LEU A 53 2.58 -1.73 -1.66
N TYR A 54 2.46 -1.01 -0.56
CA TYR A 54 3.33 -1.21 0.59
C TYR A 54 2.59 -1.13 1.91
N SER A 55 3.18 -1.71 2.94
CA SER A 55 2.81 -1.50 4.34
C SER A 55 4.05 -1.41 5.21
N VAL A 56 4.04 -0.44 6.12
CA VAL A 56 4.95 -0.40 7.26
C VAL A 56 4.18 -0.79 8.52
N ALA A 57 4.79 -1.58 9.40
CA ALA A 57 4.25 -1.87 10.72
C ALA A 57 5.38 -1.97 11.74
N SER A 58 5.04 -1.81 13.01
CA SER A 58 6.01 -1.88 14.11
C SER A 58 5.61 -2.92 15.16
N SER A 59 6.60 -3.36 15.94
CA SER A 59 6.38 -4.15 17.15
C SER A 59 7.35 -3.71 18.24
N GLN A 60 6.94 -3.83 19.50
CA GLN A 60 7.81 -3.56 20.63
C GLN A 60 8.95 -4.59 20.71
N LEU A 61 10.16 -4.12 20.97
CA LEU A 61 11.27 -4.90 21.50
C LEU A 61 10.88 -5.41 22.89
N SER A 62 10.31 -6.61 22.94
CA SER A 62 10.05 -7.28 24.22
C SER A 62 11.32 -7.94 24.75
N LYS A 63 11.27 -8.50 25.97
CA LYS A 63 12.33 -9.34 26.56
C LYS A 63 12.81 -10.47 25.63
N SER A 64 12.02 -10.81 24.61
CA SER A 64 12.31 -11.84 23.60
C SER A 64 13.27 -11.40 22.49
N GLY A 65 13.72 -10.14 22.50
CA GLY A 65 14.74 -9.62 21.59
C GLY A 65 14.23 -9.21 20.20
N SER A 66 15.16 -8.66 19.40
CA SER A 66 14.91 -8.07 18.08
C SER A 66 14.36 -9.06 17.07
N THR A 67 14.82 -10.31 17.05
CA THR A 67 14.33 -11.35 16.12
C THR A 67 12.82 -11.58 16.26
N LEU A 68 12.31 -11.73 17.49
CA LEU A 68 10.88 -11.96 17.71
C LEU A 68 10.06 -10.67 17.55
N GLY A 69 10.64 -9.52 17.90
CA GLY A 69 10.08 -8.22 17.52
C GLY A 69 9.86 -8.12 16.01
N GLN A 70 10.90 -8.43 15.22
CA GLN A 70 10.89 -8.31 13.77
C GLN A 70 9.90 -9.27 13.14
N SER A 71 9.82 -10.51 13.64
CA SER A 71 8.82 -11.49 13.20
C SER A 71 7.38 -10.97 13.39
N ARG A 72 7.10 -10.34 14.54
CA ARG A 72 5.79 -9.72 14.80
C ARG A 72 5.53 -8.51 13.91
N ALA A 73 6.51 -7.62 13.74
CA ALA A 73 6.39 -6.47 12.84
C ALA A 73 6.14 -6.92 11.38
N ASN A 74 6.86 -7.95 10.91
CA ASN A 74 6.67 -8.56 9.60
C ASN A 74 5.26 -9.13 9.45
N LYS A 75 4.75 -9.84 10.47
CA LYS A 75 3.39 -10.39 10.45
C LYS A 75 2.35 -9.28 10.33
N SER A 76 2.44 -8.24 11.16
CA SER A 76 1.52 -7.11 11.11
C SER A 76 1.59 -6.34 9.78
N ALA A 77 2.80 -6.13 9.23
CA ALA A 77 2.98 -5.51 7.93
C ALA A 77 2.35 -6.38 6.82
N SER A 78 2.52 -7.70 6.90
CA SER A 78 1.98 -8.65 5.91
C SER A 78 0.46 -8.69 5.93
N GLU A 79 -0.15 -8.73 7.12
CA GLU A 79 -1.62 -8.68 7.26
C GLU A 79 -2.21 -7.38 6.72
N SER A 80 -1.54 -6.25 6.98
CA SER A 80 -1.94 -4.95 6.44
C SER A 80 -1.79 -4.86 4.93
N LEU A 81 -0.64 -5.30 4.40
CA LEU A 81 -0.38 -5.35 2.95
C LEU A 81 -1.39 -6.26 2.24
N ARG A 82 -1.70 -7.41 2.82
CA ARG A 82 -2.69 -8.36 2.28
C ARG A 82 -4.06 -7.71 2.09
N ARG A 83 -4.52 -6.87 3.02
CA ARG A 83 -5.79 -6.14 2.87
C ARG A 83 -5.75 -5.17 1.70
N LYS A 84 -4.64 -4.45 1.51
CA LYS A 84 -4.44 -3.54 0.37
C LYS A 84 -4.42 -4.30 -0.97
N VAL A 85 -3.67 -5.40 -1.04
CA VAL A 85 -3.60 -6.27 -2.22
C VAL A 85 -4.99 -6.82 -2.55
N LYS A 86 -5.74 -7.32 -1.56
CA LYS A 86 -7.10 -7.82 -1.76
C LYS A 86 -8.02 -6.73 -2.33
N SER A 87 -7.92 -5.51 -1.84
CA SER A 87 -8.71 -4.38 -2.36
C SER A 87 -8.43 -4.11 -3.84
N GLU A 88 -7.17 -4.18 -4.29
CA GLU A 88 -6.83 -4.01 -5.71
C GLU A 88 -7.30 -5.16 -6.58
N VAL A 89 -7.10 -6.39 -6.10
CA VAL A 89 -7.60 -7.60 -6.78
C VAL A 89 -9.12 -7.50 -6.97
N GLU A 90 -9.86 -7.17 -5.93
CA GLU A 90 -11.32 -7.03 -6.02
C GLU A 90 -11.74 -5.90 -6.95
N ALA A 91 -11.03 -4.76 -6.94
CA ALA A 91 -11.31 -3.66 -7.86
C ALA A 91 -11.12 -4.08 -9.32
N GLN A 92 -10.04 -4.79 -9.63
CA GLN A 92 -9.78 -5.31 -10.98
C GLN A 92 -10.82 -6.36 -11.41
N LEU A 93 -11.17 -7.29 -10.53
CA LEU A 93 -12.22 -8.28 -10.81
C LEU A 93 -13.59 -7.63 -11.03
N ARG A 94 -13.94 -6.58 -10.27
CA ARG A 94 -15.17 -5.81 -10.49
C ARG A 94 -15.14 -5.12 -11.86
N GLY A 95 -14.00 -4.55 -12.26
CA GLY A 95 -13.82 -3.98 -13.60
C GLY A 95 -14.12 -4.99 -14.71
N TYR A 96 -13.62 -6.23 -14.59
CA TYR A 96 -13.95 -7.28 -15.56
C TYR A 96 -15.45 -7.63 -15.59
N LEU A 97 -16.09 -7.64 -14.42
CA LEU A 97 -17.53 -7.91 -14.34
C LEU A 97 -18.36 -6.78 -14.94
N GLU A 98 -17.92 -5.52 -14.88
CA GLU A 98 -18.66 -4.39 -15.46
C GLU A 98 -18.85 -4.56 -16.97
N ASP A 99 -17.80 -5.01 -17.66
CA ASP A 99 -17.76 -5.20 -19.12
C ASP A 99 -18.47 -6.47 -19.64
N MET A 100 -18.90 -7.37 -18.75
CA MET A 100 -19.54 -8.63 -19.12
C MET A 100 -21.03 -8.49 -19.44
N ASP A 101 -21.57 -9.40 -20.25
CA ASP A 101 -23.02 -9.55 -20.41
C ASP A 101 -23.66 -10.22 -19.17
N PRO A 102 -24.99 -10.09 -18.96
CA PRO A 102 -25.67 -10.63 -17.78
C PRO A 102 -25.48 -12.13 -17.55
N PHE A 103 -25.42 -12.94 -18.62
CA PHE A 103 -25.21 -14.38 -18.48
C PHE A 103 -23.79 -14.66 -17.99
N SER A 104 -22.77 -14.06 -18.61
CA SER A 104 -21.38 -14.22 -18.16
C SER A 104 -21.19 -13.77 -16.71
N LYS A 105 -21.79 -12.64 -16.30
CA LYS A 105 -21.76 -12.20 -14.89
C LYS A 105 -22.38 -13.23 -13.95
N SER A 106 -23.48 -13.87 -14.34
CA SER A 106 -24.15 -14.88 -13.51
C SER A 106 -23.29 -16.14 -13.28
N VAL A 107 -22.39 -16.45 -14.22
CA VAL A 107 -21.43 -17.56 -14.11
C VAL A 107 -20.27 -17.20 -13.18
N VAL A 108 -19.79 -15.96 -13.22
CA VAL A 108 -18.59 -15.53 -12.48
C VAL A 108 -18.91 -15.11 -11.04
N ASN A 109 -20.01 -14.40 -10.81
CA ASN A 109 -20.36 -13.84 -9.50
C ASN A 109 -20.28 -14.85 -8.34
N PRO A 110 -20.77 -16.10 -8.48
CA PRO A 110 -20.66 -17.10 -7.42
C PRO A 110 -19.22 -17.40 -6.98
N ALA A 111 -18.25 -17.27 -7.90
CA ALA A 111 -16.83 -17.54 -7.65
C ALA A 111 -16.02 -16.28 -7.27
N PHE A 112 -16.64 -15.09 -7.25
CA PHE A 112 -15.92 -13.82 -7.07
C PHE A 112 -15.03 -13.81 -5.81
N SER A 113 -15.58 -14.23 -4.66
CA SER A 113 -14.84 -14.27 -3.41
C SER A 113 -13.62 -15.21 -3.48
N ASP A 114 -13.79 -16.38 -4.10
CA ASP A 114 -12.72 -17.38 -4.23
C ASP A 114 -11.62 -16.90 -5.17
N LEU A 115 -12.01 -16.29 -6.31
CA LEU A 115 -11.07 -15.65 -7.24
C LEU A 115 -10.28 -14.53 -6.56
N ALA A 116 -10.95 -13.69 -5.77
CA ALA A 116 -10.32 -12.61 -5.03
C ALA A 116 -9.33 -13.13 -3.98
N ASN A 117 -9.74 -14.13 -3.19
CA ASN A 117 -8.88 -14.73 -2.15
C ASN A 117 -7.68 -15.44 -2.77
N TYR A 118 -7.88 -16.26 -3.81
CA TYR A 118 -6.81 -17.00 -4.46
C TYR A 118 -5.79 -16.08 -5.14
N SER A 119 -6.26 -15.07 -5.88
CA SER A 119 -5.38 -14.09 -6.52
C SER A 119 -4.60 -13.27 -5.49
N THR A 120 -5.23 -12.92 -4.36
CA THR A 120 -4.56 -12.28 -3.22
C THR A 120 -3.45 -13.16 -2.66
N ASP A 121 -3.72 -14.45 -2.43
CA ASP A 121 -2.74 -15.41 -1.91
C ASP A 121 -1.53 -15.53 -2.83
N LEU A 122 -1.76 -15.66 -4.13
CA LEU A 122 -0.68 -15.74 -5.11
C LEU A 122 0.11 -14.43 -5.19
N SER A 123 -0.56 -13.29 -5.14
CA SER A 123 0.08 -11.97 -5.16
C SER A 123 0.94 -11.74 -3.92
N MET A 124 0.47 -12.16 -2.74
CA MET A 124 1.24 -12.04 -1.50
C MET A 124 2.52 -12.89 -1.50
N LYS A 125 2.60 -13.97 -2.29
CA LYS A 125 3.85 -14.72 -2.49
C LYS A 125 4.92 -13.92 -3.24
N LYS A 126 4.55 -12.81 -3.88
CA LYS A 126 5.46 -11.87 -4.53
C LYS A 126 5.88 -10.72 -3.61
N SER A 127 5.45 -10.73 -2.35
CA SER A 127 5.84 -9.69 -1.40
C SER A 127 7.34 -9.74 -1.09
N VAL A 128 7.94 -8.56 -0.99
CA VAL A 128 9.36 -8.38 -0.69
C VAL A 128 9.50 -7.50 0.55
N GLN A 129 10.39 -7.89 1.46
CA GLN A 129 10.80 -7.03 2.55
C GLN A 129 11.87 -6.05 2.07
N LYS A 130 11.51 -4.77 1.96
CA LYS A 130 12.43 -3.70 1.53
C LYS A 130 13.10 -2.98 2.69
N GLY A 131 12.63 -3.20 3.93
CA GLY A 131 13.19 -2.53 5.09
C GLY A 131 12.93 -3.22 6.42
N ALA A 132 13.90 -3.09 7.31
CA ALA A 132 13.83 -3.45 8.72
C ALA A 132 14.66 -2.41 9.49
N TRP A 133 14.08 -1.81 10.52
CA TRP A 133 14.77 -0.79 11.31
C TRP A 133 14.40 -0.94 12.78
N GLU A 134 15.34 -0.61 13.65
CA GLU A 134 15.07 -0.40 15.07
C GLU A 134 15.04 1.09 15.34
N ASP A 135 14.05 1.55 16.09
CA ASP A 135 13.98 2.91 16.60
C ASP A 135 13.44 2.87 18.03
N GLY A 136 14.30 3.26 18.99
CA GLY A 136 14.02 3.15 20.42
C GLY A 136 13.68 1.71 20.83
N GLU A 137 12.51 1.54 21.44
CA GLU A 137 12.03 0.23 21.90
C GLU A 137 11.16 -0.50 20.87
N LYS A 138 11.23 -0.11 19.59
CA LYS A 138 10.43 -0.71 18.52
C LYS A 138 11.29 -1.17 17.37
N VAL A 139 10.79 -2.19 16.67
CA VAL A 139 11.29 -2.60 15.36
C VAL A 139 10.20 -2.44 14.33
N TYR A 140 10.61 -2.09 13.12
CA TYR A 140 9.74 -1.75 12.00
C TYR A 140 10.00 -2.71 10.84
N SER A 141 8.95 -3.00 10.07
CA SER A 141 9.03 -3.80 8.86
C SER A 141 8.33 -3.09 7.72
N LEU A 142 9.01 -2.99 6.58
CA LEU A 142 8.45 -2.52 5.32
C LEU A 142 8.33 -3.70 4.36
N LEU A 143 7.10 -4.01 3.98
CA LEU A 143 6.80 -4.99 2.93
C LEU A 143 6.17 -4.29 1.72
N THR A 144 6.52 -4.74 0.51
CA THR A 144 5.94 -4.24 -0.75
C THR A 144 5.52 -5.38 -1.66
N VAL A 145 4.60 -5.10 -2.59
CA VAL A 145 4.23 -5.94 -3.74
C VAL A 145 4.09 -5.02 -4.96
N ASP A 146 4.67 -5.40 -6.09
CA ASP A 146 4.51 -4.67 -7.35
C ASP A 146 3.07 -4.77 -7.87
N ARG A 147 2.45 -3.63 -8.16
CA ARG A 147 1.08 -3.54 -8.69
C ARG A 147 0.96 -4.29 -10.02
N SER A 148 1.97 -4.23 -10.87
CA SER A 148 1.98 -4.97 -12.15
C SER A 148 1.90 -6.49 -11.96
N GLU A 149 2.51 -7.02 -10.92
CA GLU A 149 2.41 -8.45 -10.60
C GLU A 149 1.01 -8.81 -10.08
N ILE A 150 0.40 -7.95 -9.25
CA ILE A 150 -1.00 -8.12 -8.79
C ILE A 150 -1.94 -8.17 -10.01
N LEU A 151 -1.79 -7.21 -10.93
CA LEU A 151 -2.59 -7.12 -12.14
C LEU A 151 -2.46 -8.37 -13.00
N LYS A 152 -1.22 -8.82 -13.24
CA LYS A 152 -0.91 -10.00 -14.05
C LYS A 152 -1.44 -11.30 -13.43
N ILE A 153 -1.29 -11.47 -12.12
CA ILE A 153 -1.76 -12.65 -11.39
C ILE A 153 -3.29 -12.71 -11.44
N THR A 154 -3.95 -11.59 -11.14
CA THR A 154 -5.43 -11.51 -11.17
C THR A 154 -5.98 -11.80 -12.55
N ASP A 155 -5.37 -11.23 -13.60
CA ASP A 155 -5.74 -11.48 -15.00
C ASP A 155 -5.58 -12.96 -15.38
N THR A 156 -4.47 -13.58 -14.97
CA THR A 156 -4.20 -15.01 -15.25
C THR A 156 -5.24 -15.91 -14.57
N VAL A 157 -5.47 -15.70 -13.27
CA VAL A 157 -6.45 -16.48 -12.49
C VAL A 157 -7.85 -16.35 -13.08
N PHE A 158 -8.24 -15.13 -13.45
CA PHE A 158 -9.54 -14.87 -14.04
C PHE A 158 -9.72 -15.58 -15.39
N LYS A 159 -8.74 -15.48 -16.29
CA LYS A 159 -8.76 -16.14 -17.61
C LYS A 159 -8.83 -17.66 -17.49
N ASP A 160 -8.07 -18.25 -16.56
CA ASP A 160 -8.09 -19.69 -16.31
C ASP A 160 -9.45 -20.16 -15.79
N PHE A 161 -10.09 -19.37 -14.93
CA PHE A 161 -11.45 -19.64 -14.47
C PHE A 161 -12.45 -19.60 -15.63
N ILE A 162 -12.45 -18.54 -16.44
CA ILE A 162 -13.37 -18.41 -17.59
C ILE A 162 -13.18 -19.55 -18.59
N LYS A 163 -11.92 -19.92 -18.89
CA LYS A 163 -11.60 -21.05 -19.78
C LYS A 163 -12.20 -22.36 -19.25
N THR A 164 -12.09 -22.59 -17.95
CA THR A 164 -12.62 -23.79 -17.29
C THR A 164 -14.15 -23.78 -17.27
N ALA A 165 -14.77 -22.67 -16.89
CA ALA A 165 -16.21 -22.51 -16.86
C ALA A 165 -16.83 -22.72 -18.26
N SER A 166 -16.22 -22.12 -19.29
CA SER A 166 -16.66 -22.27 -20.69
C SER A 166 -16.61 -23.73 -21.16
N LYS A 167 -15.53 -24.45 -20.82
CA LYS A 167 -15.39 -25.88 -21.13
C LYS A 167 -16.48 -26.72 -20.44
N ASN A 168 -16.80 -26.40 -19.19
CA ASN A 168 -17.82 -27.14 -18.45
C ASN A 168 -19.22 -26.93 -19.03
N LEU A 169 -19.57 -25.70 -19.41
CA LEU A 169 -20.84 -25.38 -20.07
C LEU A 169 -21.01 -26.11 -21.41
N GLY A 170 -19.94 -26.18 -22.21
CA GLY A 170 -19.95 -26.92 -23.48
C GLY A 170 -20.10 -28.45 -23.33
N ASN A 171 -19.92 -28.99 -22.13
CA ASN A 171 -20.06 -30.41 -21.82
C ASN A 171 -21.40 -30.76 -21.17
N VAL A 172 -22.26 -29.77 -20.87
CA VAL A 172 -23.62 -30.02 -20.38
C VAL A 172 -24.47 -30.45 -21.59
N LYS A 173 -24.75 -31.75 -21.66
CA LYS A 173 -25.68 -32.36 -22.63
C LYS A 173 -27.12 -32.32 -22.12
#